data_AF-A0QTY0-F1
#
_entry.id   AF-A0QTY0-F1
#
_cell.length_a   1.000
_cell.length_b   1.000
_cell.length_c   1.000
_cell.angle_alpha   90.00
_cell.angle_beta   90.00
_cell.angle_gamma   90.00
#
_symmetry.space_group_name_H-M   'P 1'
#
loop_
_entity.id
_entity.type
_entity.pdbx_description
1 polymer ?
#
loop_
_entity_poly.entity_id
_entity_poly.type
_entity_poly.pdbx_seq_one_letter_code
_entity_poly.pdbx_strand_id
1 'polypeptide(L)'
;MTPPTGGSVKAVAISIAAAVGGFLFGFDSSVINGAVGAITAHFALTPLMAGLTVASALLGCAVGAWFAGGIADRIGRVRVMGVAAVLFAVSSVGSGLAFSAFDLMAWRITAGVAIGIASVIAPAYIAEIAPARIRGALTALQQLALVIGIFVSLLSDAALASVAGGAANTSWFGVEAWRWMLLVGLVPAVVYAIIARRIPESPRYLARRGEYESAAAVLSRVLDVSIDDARRKVDQIWLFAVEGVEVVGASVPG
;
A
#
# COMPACT_ATOMS: atom_id res chain seq x y z
N MET A 1 -10.13 2.68 32.48
CA MET A 1 -10.08 2.82 31.01
C MET A 1 -10.72 4.15 30.65
N THR A 2 -9.93 5.15 30.25
CA THR A 2 -10.50 6.38 29.69
C THR A 2 -11.07 6.08 28.30
N PRO A 3 -12.30 6.51 27.99
CA PRO A 3 -12.90 6.27 26.68
C PRO A 3 -12.04 6.94 25.58
N PRO A 4 -11.98 6.36 24.38
CA PRO A 4 -11.28 6.99 23.27
C PRO A 4 -11.91 8.35 22.97
N THR A 5 -11.11 9.41 22.98
CA THR A 5 -11.51 10.75 22.50
C THR A 5 -11.82 10.70 21.01
N GLY A 6 -12.62 11.65 20.50
CA GLY A 6 -13.05 11.70 19.09
C GLY A 6 -11.90 11.62 18.07
N GLY A 7 -10.73 12.16 18.42
CA GLY A 7 -9.50 12.06 17.62
C GLY A 7 -8.94 10.66 17.44
N SER A 8 -9.12 9.78 18.43
CA SER A 8 -8.67 8.39 18.30
C SER A 8 -9.42 7.66 17.18
N VAL A 9 -10.70 8.01 16.93
CA VAL A 9 -11.52 7.36 15.89
C VAL A 9 -11.10 7.80 14.50
N LYS A 10 -10.88 9.10 14.28
CA LYS A 10 -10.42 9.63 12.99
C LYS A 10 -9.03 9.15 12.61
N ALA A 11 -8.08 9.18 13.56
CA ALA A 11 -6.74 8.68 13.34
C ALA A 11 -6.73 7.17 13.02
N VAL A 12 -7.56 6.38 13.71
CA VAL A 12 -7.74 4.95 13.41
C VAL A 12 -8.35 4.75 12.02
N ALA A 13 -9.39 5.48 11.65
CA ALA A 13 -9.99 5.38 10.31
C ALA A 13 -9.00 5.72 9.18
N ILE A 14 -8.22 6.79 9.33
CA ILE A 14 -7.19 7.19 8.36
C ILE A 14 -6.08 6.14 8.30
N SER A 15 -5.73 5.53 9.44
CA SER A 15 -4.69 4.51 9.50
C SER A 15 -5.14 3.17 8.92
N ILE A 16 -6.41 2.76 9.12
CA ILE A 16 -7.03 1.62 8.43
C ILE A 16 -7.02 1.86 6.92
N ALA A 17 -7.36 3.08 6.50
CA ALA A 17 -7.37 3.47 5.10
C ALA A 17 -5.95 3.37 4.49
N ALA A 18 -4.92 3.78 5.23
CA ALA A 18 -3.53 3.61 4.81
C ALA A 18 -3.06 2.13 4.82
N ALA A 19 -3.57 1.32 5.75
CA ALA A 19 -3.24 -0.10 5.87
C ALA A 19 -3.67 -0.95 4.65
N VAL A 20 -4.53 -0.42 3.77
CA VAL A 20 -4.86 -1.03 2.46
C VAL A 20 -3.61 -1.24 1.58
N GLY A 21 -2.53 -0.48 1.80
CA GLY A 21 -1.24 -0.78 1.15
C GLY A 21 -0.69 -2.17 1.52
N GLY A 22 -0.89 -2.60 2.77
CA GLY A 22 -0.56 -3.97 3.19
C GLY A 22 -1.42 -5.01 2.49
N PHE A 23 -2.73 -4.75 2.37
CA PHE A 23 -3.65 -5.63 1.63
C PHE A 23 -3.20 -5.83 0.17
N LEU A 24 -2.86 -4.75 -0.54
CA LEU A 24 -2.38 -4.82 -1.92
C LEU A 24 -1.14 -5.70 -2.07
N PHE A 25 -0.20 -5.57 -1.13
CA PHE A 25 1.01 -6.40 -1.10
C PHE A 25 0.65 -7.88 -0.97
N GLY A 26 -0.19 -8.23 0.01
CA GLY A 26 -0.58 -9.61 0.27
C GLY A 26 -1.36 -10.21 -0.90
N PHE A 27 -2.26 -9.43 -1.49
CA PHE A 27 -3.06 -9.82 -2.64
C PHE A 27 -2.17 -10.17 -3.85
N ASP A 28 -1.30 -9.25 -4.27
CA ASP A 28 -0.45 -9.47 -5.45
C ASP A 28 0.57 -10.59 -5.25
N SER A 29 1.12 -10.71 -4.04
CA SER A 29 2.09 -11.77 -3.72
C SER A 29 1.47 -13.17 -3.84
N SER A 30 0.15 -13.28 -3.72
CA SER A 30 -0.55 -14.57 -3.65
C SER A 30 -1.34 -14.90 -4.90
N VAL A 31 -1.82 -13.91 -5.66
CA VAL A 31 -2.72 -14.12 -6.82
C VAL A 31 -2.05 -14.89 -7.96
N ILE A 32 -0.72 -14.76 -8.07
CA ILE A 32 0.03 -15.51 -9.06
C ILE A 32 0.05 -17.02 -8.75
N ASN A 33 -0.15 -17.42 -7.48
CA ASN A 33 -0.07 -18.82 -7.07
C ASN A 33 -1.25 -19.65 -7.62
N GLY A 34 -2.46 -19.07 -7.70
CA GLY A 34 -3.59 -19.72 -8.33
C GLY A 34 -3.47 -19.82 -9.86
N ALA A 35 -2.69 -18.93 -10.47
CA ALA A 35 -2.54 -18.80 -11.91
C ALA A 35 -1.30 -19.51 -12.49
N VAL A 36 -0.24 -19.72 -11.72
CA VAL A 36 1.09 -20.12 -12.22
C VAL A 36 1.08 -21.42 -13.02
N GLY A 37 0.28 -22.41 -12.62
CA GLY A 37 0.16 -23.68 -13.35
C GLY A 37 -0.43 -23.48 -14.74
N ALA A 38 -1.51 -22.68 -14.85
CA ALA A 38 -2.14 -22.35 -16.12
C ALA A 38 -1.24 -21.49 -17.01
N ILE A 39 -0.55 -20.50 -16.43
CA ILE A 39 0.42 -19.64 -17.13
C ILE A 39 1.57 -20.48 -17.70
N THR A 40 2.09 -21.43 -16.91
CA THR A 40 3.18 -22.34 -17.32
C THR A 40 2.76 -23.19 -18.50
N ALA A 41 1.54 -23.75 -18.46
CA ALA A 41 1.00 -24.54 -19.56
C ALA A 41 0.75 -23.69 -20.81
N HIS A 42 0.12 -22.52 -20.65
CA HIS A 42 -0.26 -21.63 -21.75
C HIS A 42 0.95 -21.13 -22.55
N PHE A 43 2.01 -20.70 -21.86
CA PHE A 43 3.23 -20.21 -22.52
C PHE A 43 4.32 -21.28 -22.69
N ALA A 44 4.02 -22.56 -22.39
CA ALA A 44 4.97 -23.67 -22.44
C ALA A 44 6.30 -23.36 -21.72
N LEU A 45 6.21 -22.84 -20.48
CA LEU A 45 7.38 -22.35 -19.74
C LEU A 45 8.22 -23.51 -19.21
N THR A 46 9.55 -23.33 -19.28
CA THR A 46 10.47 -24.15 -18.49
C THR A 46 10.33 -23.83 -17.00
N PRO A 47 10.72 -24.73 -16.09
CA PRO A 47 10.67 -24.46 -14.65
C PRO A 47 11.42 -23.18 -14.24
N LEU A 48 12.55 -22.89 -14.90
CA LEU A 48 13.29 -21.65 -14.69
C LEU A 48 12.48 -20.42 -15.09
N MET A 49 11.84 -20.44 -16.28
CA MET A 49 11.03 -19.32 -16.75
C MET A 49 9.77 -19.10 -15.91
N ALA A 50 9.14 -20.19 -15.43
CA ALA A 50 8.02 -20.08 -14.49
C ALA A 50 8.46 -19.42 -13.17
N GLY A 51 9.60 -19.86 -12.62
CA GLY A 51 10.19 -19.26 -11.41
C GLY A 51 10.53 -17.78 -11.59
N LEU A 52 11.16 -17.41 -12.72
CA LEU A 52 11.46 -16.02 -13.05
C LEU A 52 10.18 -15.19 -13.24
N THR A 53 9.13 -15.76 -13.84
CA THR A 53 7.84 -15.08 -14.01
C THR A 53 7.24 -14.69 -12.67
N VAL A 54 7.22 -15.63 -11.71
CA VAL A 54 6.74 -15.37 -10.35
C VAL A 54 7.65 -14.37 -9.61
N ALA A 55 8.96 -14.58 -9.65
CA ALA A 55 9.94 -13.77 -8.90
C ALA A 55 10.14 -12.35 -9.45
N SER A 56 9.81 -12.09 -10.71
CA SER A 56 9.97 -10.78 -11.36
C SER A 56 9.26 -9.64 -10.61
N ALA A 57 8.12 -9.92 -9.98
CA ALA A 57 7.44 -8.95 -9.12
C ALA A 57 8.25 -8.55 -7.88
N LEU A 58 9.02 -9.47 -7.30
CA LEU A 58 9.89 -9.18 -6.15
C LEU A 58 11.05 -8.26 -6.55
N LEU A 59 11.59 -8.43 -7.76
CA LEU A 59 12.60 -7.52 -8.31
C LEU A 59 12.04 -6.10 -8.46
N GLY A 60 10.84 -5.98 -9.04
CA GLY A 60 10.12 -4.71 -9.11
C GLY A 60 9.89 -4.10 -7.72
N CYS A 61 9.50 -4.92 -6.75
CA CYS A 61 9.27 -4.50 -5.36
C CYS A 61 10.53 -3.91 -4.72
N ALA A 62 11.68 -4.55 -4.89
CA ALA A 62 12.96 -4.03 -4.40
C ALA A 62 13.27 -2.64 -4.99
N VAL A 63 13.09 -2.49 -6.31
CA VAL A 63 13.30 -1.20 -7.00
C VAL A 63 12.32 -0.14 -6.49
N GLY A 64 11.03 -0.47 -6.40
CA GLY A 64 9.99 0.44 -5.90
C GLY A 64 10.28 0.91 -4.48
N ALA A 65 10.63 -0.01 -3.58
CA ALA A 65 10.96 0.30 -2.20
C ALA A 65 12.20 1.20 -2.08
N TRP A 66 13.23 0.97 -2.89
CA TRP A 66 14.45 1.77 -2.91
C TRP A 66 14.18 3.25 -3.20
N PHE A 67 13.32 3.53 -4.18
CA PHE A 67 13.02 4.90 -4.60
C PHE A 67 11.86 5.55 -3.84
N ALA A 68 11.04 4.77 -3.14
CA ALA A 68 9.82 5.23 -2.48
C ALA A 68 10.02 6.47 -1.61
N GLY A 69 10.99 6.42 -0.68
CA GLY A 69 11.24 7.52 0.27
C GLY A 69 11.63 8.83 -0.42
N GLY A 70 12.55 8.76 -1.38
CA GLY A 70 13.00 9.93 -2.13
C GLY A 70 11.91 10.57 -2.97
N ILE A 71 11.02 9.76 -3.56
CA ILE A 71 9.86 10.27 -4.31
C ILE A 71 8.85 10.90 -3.34
N ALA A 72 8.55 10.24 -2.22
CA ALA A 72 7.58 10.74 -1.23
C ALA A 72 8.02 12.03 -0.54
N ASP A 73 9.33 12.22 -0.38
CA ASP A 73 9.88 13.48 0.12
C ASP A 73 9.72 14.63 -0.87
N ARG A 74 9.67 14.35 -2.18
CA ARG A 74 9.51 15.39 -3.22
C ARG A 74 8.07 15.73 -3.52
N ILE A 75 7.18 14.74 -3.62
CA ILE A 75 5.80 14.95 -4.07
C ILE A 75 4.75 14.68 -2.99
N GLY A 76 5.14 14.24 -1.80
CA GLY A 76 4.23 13.93 -0.70
C GLY A 76 3.82 12.47 -0.65
N ARG A 77 3.42 12.00 0.53
CA ARG A 77 3.19 10.58 0.81
C ARG A 77 1.90 10.14 0.12
N VAL A 78 0.84 10.95 0.24
CA VAL A 78 -0.47 10.63 -0.35
C VAL A 78 -0.43 10.61 -1.87
N ARG A 79 0.29 11.55 -2.50
CA ARG A 79 0.45 11.57 -3.96
C ARG A 79 1.19 10.33 -4.45
N VAL A 80 2.24 9.91 -3.74
CA VAL A 80 2.97 8.66 -4.05
C VAL A 80 2.09 7.43 -3.91
N MET A 81 1.27 7.34 -2.86
CA MET A 81 0.27 6.26 -2.72
C MET A 81 -0.68 6.21 -3.92
N GLY A 82 -1.14 7.38 -4.40
CA GLY A 82 -1.97 7.48 -5.60
C GLY A 82 -1.26 7.00 -6.88
N VAL A 83 0.01 7.34 -7.06
CA VAL A 83 0.83 6.85 -8.18
C VAL A 83 0.99 5.34 -8.11
N ALA A 84 1.29 4.79 -6.94
CA ALA A 84 1.37 3.34 -6.73
C ALA A 84 0.03 2.65 -7.07
N ALA A 85 -1.10 3.22 -6.65
CA ALA A 85 -2.42 2.68 -6.97
C ALA A 85 -2.68 2.61 -8.49
N VAL A 86 -2.31 3.67 -9.23
CA VAL A 86 -2.46 3.72 -10.69
C VAL A 86 -1.52 2.72 -11.37
N LEU A 87 -0.25 2.66 -10.96
CA LEU A 87 0.70 1.69 -11.51
C LEU A 87 0.22 0.26 -11.30
N PHE A 88 -0.29 -0.06 -10.11
CA PHE A 88 -0.83 -1.37 -9.79
C PHE A 88 -2.08 -1.71 -10.62
N ALA A 89 -2.99 -0.75 -10.80
CA ALA A 89 -4.17 -0.92 -11.66
C ALA A 89 -3.77 -1.21 -13.11
N VAL A 90 -2.85 -0.43 -13.67
CA VAL A 90 -2.34 -0.62 -15.04
C VAL A 90 -1.63 -1.96 -15.16
N SER A 91 -0.81 -2.36 -14.18
CA SER A 91 -0.14 -3.66 -14.23
C SER A 91 -1.09 -4.83 -14.10
N SER A 92 -2.19 -4.70 -13.35
CA SER A 92 -3.22 -5.76 -13.26
C SER A 92 -3.93 -5.95 -14.59
N VAL A 93 -4.31 -4.84 -15.25
CA VAL A 93 -4.89 -4.88 -16.60
C VAL A 93 -3.90 -5.47 -17.61
N GLY A 94 -2.66 -4.98 -17.62
CA GLY A 94 -1.61 -5.49 -18.51
C GLY A 94 -1.31 -6.97 -18.31
N SER A 95 -1.23 -7.42 -17.05
CA SER A 95 -1.01 -8.84 -16.73
C SER A 95 -2.13 -9.75 -17.22
N GLY A 96 -3.39 -9.31 -17.11
CA GLY A 96 -4.55 -10.04 -17.62
C GLY A 96 -4.59 -10.10 -19.16
N LEU A 97 -4.07 -9.08 -19.83
CA LEU A 97 -4.01 -8.98 -21.29
C LEU A 97 -2.70 -9.49 -21.88
N ALA A 98 -1.78 -10.01 -21.06
CA ALA A 98 -0.44 -10.37 -21.49
C ALA A 98 -0.46 -11.43 -22.61
N PHE A 99 0.33 -11.23 -23.65
CA PHE A 99 0.36 -12.13 -24.83
C PHE A 99 1.64 -12.99 -24.91
N SER A 100 2.60 -12.77 -24.01
CA SER A 100 3.80 -13.59 -23.88
C SER A 100 4.29 -13.61 -22.43
N ALA A 101 5.17 -14.55 -22.10
CA ALA A 101 5.78 -14.64 -20.79
C ALA A 101 6.62 -13.39 -20.43
N PHE A 102 7.38 -12.85 -21.39
CA PHE A 102 8.19 -11.65 -21.18
C PHE A 102 7.33 -10.40 -20.98
N ASP A 103 6.23 -10.30 -21.72
CA ASP A 103 5.23 -9.24 -21.52
C ASP A 103 4.59 -9.34 -20.13
N LEU A 104 4.18 -10.55 -19.72
CA LEU A 104 3.69 -10.79 -18.36
C LEU A 104 4.74 -10.40 -17.30
N MET A 105 6.01 -10.78 -17.47
CA MET A 105 7.10 -10.40 -16.57
C MET A 105 7.27 -8.88 -16.46
N ALA A 106 7.13 -8.13 -17.56
CA ALA A 106 7.19 -6.67 -17.53
C ALA A 106 6.05 -6.06 -16.69
N TRP A 107 4.83 -6.60 -16.83
CA TRP A 107 3.70 -6.19 -16.00
C TRP A 107 3.86 -6.61 -14.54
N ARG A 108 4.42 -7.79 -14.26
CA ARG A 108 4.75 -8.24 -12.89
C ARG A 108 5.81 -7.33 -12.24
N ILE A 109 6.85 -6.92 -12.97
CA ILE A 109 7.83 -5.93 -12.48
C ILE A 109 7.13 -4.61 -12.16
N THR A 110 6.23 -4.15 -13.03
CA THR A 110 5.48 -2.90 -12.83
C THR A 110 4.58 -2.99 -11.59
N ALA A 111 3.88 -4.11 -11.39
CA ALA A 111 3.10 -4.40 -10.18
C ALA A 111 4.01 -4.37 -8.95
N GLY A 112 5.17 -5.04 -9.05
CA GLY A 112 6.21 -5.03 -8.03
C GLY A 112 6.62 -3.63 -7.61
N VAL A 113 6.96 -2.75 -8.57
CA VAL A 113 7.34 -1.36 -8.28
C VAL A 113 6.23 -0.64 -7.52
N ALA A 114 4.98 -0.79 -7.94
CA ALA A 114 3.83 -0.18 -7.26
C ALA A 114 3.72 -0.65 -5.80
N ILE A 115 3.84 -1.95 -5.57
CA ILE A 115 3.73 -2.57 -4.24
C ILE A 115 4.92 -2.21 -3.36
N GLY A 116 6.13 -2.18 -3.91
CA GLY A 116 7.34 -1.75 -3.21
C GLY A 116 7.24 -0.31 -2.72
N ILE A 117 6.65 0.57 -3.53
CA ILE A 117 6.35 1.93 -3.11
C ILE A 117 5.31 1.93 -1.97
N ALA A 118 4.19 1.22 -2.14
CA ALA A 118 3.12 1.19 -1.15
C ALA A 118 3.60 0.61 0.20
N SER A 119 4.48 -0.39 0.17
CA SER A 119 4.99 -1.08 1.36
C SER A 119 5.89 -0.21 2.24
N VAL A 120 6.59 0.77 1.64
CA VAL A 120 7.42 1.74 2.37
C VAL A 120 6.62 2.95 2.80
N ILE A 121 5.72 3.46 1.95
CA ILE A 121 5.01 4.72 2.22
C ILE A 121 3.84 4.56 3.17
N ALA A 122 3.06 3.48 3.08
CA ALA A 122 1.94 3.25 3.98
C ALA A 122 2.34 3.22 5.48
N PRO A 123 3.36 2.44 5.91
CA PRO A 123 3.75 2.41 7.32
C PRO A 123 4.38 3.74 7.75
N ALA A 124 5.14 4.41 6.88
CA ALA A 124 5.70 5.73 7.16
C ALA A 124 4.59 6.77 7.40
N TYR A 125 3.58 6.78 6.55
CA TYR A 125 2.42 7.66 6.68
C TYR A 125 1.61 7.37 7.95
N ILE A 126 1.37 6.09 8.27
CA ILE A 126 0.72 5.68 9.52
C ILE A 126 1.55 6.18 10.72
N ALA A 127 2.86 6.01 10.72
CA ALA A 127 3.73 6.45 11.82
C ALA A 127 3.69 7.98 12.05
N GLU A 128 3.51 8.76 10.99
CA GLU A 128 3.43 10.22 11.01
C GLU A 128 2.09 10.76 11.53
N ILE A 129 1.01 9.99 11.41
CA ILE A 129 -0.37 10.42 11.73
C ILE A 129 -0.91 9.73 13.00
N ALA A 130 -0.39 8.55 13.32
CA ALA A 130 -0.82 7.77 14.46
C ALA A 130 -0.48 8.43 15.81
N PRO A 131 -1.42 8.49 16.75
CA PRO A 131 -1.13 8.82 18.14
C PRO A 131 -0.09 7.83 18.71
N ALA A 132 0.89 8.35 19.47
CA ALA A 132 2.00 7.56 19.99
C ALA A 132 1.54 6.30 20.76
N ARG A 133 0.44 6.41 21.53
CA ARG A 133 -0.12 5.30 22.33
C ARG A 133 -0.60 4.11 21.51
N ILE A 134 -1.10 4.31 20.30
CA ILE A 134 -1.71 3.25 19.47
C ILE A 134 -0.90 2.93 18.20
N ARG A 135 0.25 3.60 18.00
CA ARG A 135 1.09 3.42 16.81
C ARG A 135 1.44 1.96 16.55
N GLY A 136 1.84 1.22 17.59
CA GLY A 136 2.16 -0.21 17.46
C GLY A 136 0.96 -1.07 17.02
N ALA A 137 -0.25 -0.77 17.50
CA ALA A 137 -1.46 -1.48 17.10
C ALA A 137 -1.82 -1.21 15.63
N LEU A 138 -1.57 0.00 15.14
CA LEU A 138 -1.79 0.37 13.74
C LEU A 138 -0.78 -0.30 12.80
N THR A 139 0.47 -0.50 13.25
CA THR A 139 1.44 -1.34 12.53
C THR A 139 0.98 -2.80 12.45
N ALA A 140 0.47 -3.36 13.56
CA ALA A 140 -0.07 -4.72 13.57
C ALA A 140 -1.29 -4.87 12.64
N LEU A 141 -2.16 -3.86 12.58
CA LEU A 141 -3.28 -3.82 11.65
C LEU A 141 -2.81 -3.88 10.18
N GLN A 142 -1.68 -3.26 9.85
CA GLN A 142 -1.14 -3.35 8.50
C GLN A 142 -0.68 -4.77 8.13
N GLN A 143 -0.09 -5.50 9.08
CA GLN A 143 0.24 -6.92 8.87
C GLN A 143 -1.02 -7.79 8.75
N LEU A 144 -2.06 -7.50 9.55
CA LEU A 144 -3.35 -8.14 9.40
C LEU A 144 -3.95 -7.87 8.01
N ALA A 145 -3.88 -6.64 7.52
CA ALA A 145 -4.35 -6.28 6.19
C ALA A 145 -3.61 -7.06 5.09
N LEU A 146 -2.29 -7.24 5.24
CA LEU A 146 -1.49 -8.10 4.35
C LEU A 146 -1.99 -9.53 4.34
N VAL A 147 -2.18 -10.15 5.51
CA VAL A 147 -2.69 -11.53 5.61
C VAL A 147 -4.10 -11.65 5.03
N ILE A 148 -4.97 -10.66 5.26
CA ILE A 148 -6.30 -10.61 4.63
C ILE A 148 -6.17 -10.51 3.10
N GLY A 149 -5.22 -9.73 2.59
CA GLY A 149 -4.94 -9.64 1.16
C GLY A 149 -4.56 -10.98 0.55
N ILE A 150 -3.67 -11.73 1.21
CA ILE A 150 -3.30 -13.11 0.84
C ILE A 150 -4.55 -13.99 0.78
N PHE A 151 -5.36 -13.99 1.85
CA PHE A 151 -6.56 -14.82 1.93
C PHE A 151 -7.58 -14.48 0.84
N VAL A 152 -7.87 -13.20 0.62
CA VAL A 152 -8.85 -12.75 -0.38
C VAL A 152 -8.36 -13.07 -1.80
N SER A 153 -7.06 -12.95 -2.07
CA SER A 153 -6.49 -13.36 -3.35
C SER A 153 -6.70 -14.86 -3.59
N LEU A 154 -6.31 -15.72 -2.65
CA LEU A 154 -6.47 -17.17 -2.80
C LEU A 154 -7.94 -17.58 -2.91
N LEU A 155 -8.83 -16.89 -2.18
CA LEU A 155 -10.27 -17.10 -2.30
C LEU A 155 -10.79 -16.68 -3.69
N SER A 156 -10.31 -15.57 -4.24
CA SER A 156 -10.69 -15.12 -5.58
C SER A 156 -10.20 -16.09 -6.67
N ASP A 157 -8.98 -16.62 -6.53
CA ASP A 157 -8.44 -17.62 -7.45
C ASP A 157 -9.26 -18.92 -7.39
N ALA A 158 -9.56 -19.40 -6.19
CA ALA A 158 -10.38 -20.59 -6.01
C ALA A 158 -11.80 -20.41 -6.60
N ALA A 159 -12.42 -19.26 -6.37
CA ALA A 159 -13.73 -18.94 -6.92
C ALA A 159 -13.70 -18.94 -8.46
N LEU A 160 -12.75 -18.21 -9.07
CA LEU A 160 -12.61 -18.15 -10.53
C LEU A 160 -12.29 -19.51 -11.16
N ALA A 161 -11.39 -20.27 -10.55
CA ALA A 161 -11.07 -21.62 -11.00
C ALA A 161 -12.29 -22.55 -10.92
N SER A 162 -13.07 -22.48 -9.83
CA SER A 162 -14.25 -23.33 -9.65
C SER A 162 -15.34 -23.05 -10.69
N VAL A 163 -15.57 -21.78 -11.03
CA VAL A 163 -16.57 -21.40 -12.05
C VAL A 163 -16.12 -21.83 -13.46
N ALA A 164 -14.81 -21.78 -13.75
CA ALA A 164 -14.27 -22.20 -15.04
C ALA A 164 -13.99 -23.72 -15.14
N GLY A 165 -14.09 -24.47 -14.05
CA GLY A 165 -13.66 -25.87 -13.97
C GLY A 165 -12.13 -26.06 -14.01
N GLY A 166 -11.36 -25.00 -13.77
CA GLY A 166 -9.90 -24.98 -13.76
C GLY A 166 -9.32 -23.64 -14.20
N ALA A 167 -8.14 -23.28 -13.69
CA ALA A 167 -7.46 -22.02 -14.01
C ALA A 167 -7.05 -21.88 -15.49
N ALA A 168 -6.81 -23.02 -16.17
CA ALA A 168 -6.45 -23.09 -17.59
C ALA A 168 -7.67 -23.10 -18.53
N ASN A 169 -8.88 -23.29 -18.00
CA ASN A 169 -10.07 -23.35 -18.83
C ASN A 169 -10.55 -21.95 -19.21
N THR A 170 -11.18 -21.87 -20.37
CA THR A 170 -11.88 -20.67 -20.82
C THR A 170 -13.11 -20.42 -19.96
N SER A 171 -13.24 -19.20 -19.48
CA SER A 171 -14.37 -18.72 -18.69
C SER A 171 -15.14 -17.64 -19.48
N TRP A 172 -15.60 -16.59 -18.81
CA TRP A 172 -16.30 -15.47 -19.44
C TRP A 172 -15.53 -14.88 -20.62
N PHE A 173 -16.29 -14.52 -21.66
CA PHE A 173 -15.80 -13.89 -22.89
C PHE A 173 -14.73 -14.70 -23.65
N GLY A 174 -14.67 -16.03 -23.43
CA GLY A 174 -13.69 -16.90 -24.08
C GLY A 174 -12.27 -16.72 -23.57
N VAL A 175 -12.09 -16.03 -22.45
CA VAL A 175 -10.79 -15.73 -21.85
C VAL A 175 -10.48 -16.76 -20.75
N GLU A 176 -9.24 -17.22 -20.67
CA GLU A 176 -8.80 -18.17 -19.65
C GLU A 176 -8.94 -17.60 -18.23
N ALA A 177 -9.32 -18.45 -17.27
CA ALA A 177 -9.58 -18.03 -15.89
C ALA A 177 -8.37 -17.38 -15.20
N TRP A 178 -7.14 -17.82 -15.50
CA TRP A 178 -5.91 -17.22 -14.93
C TRP A 178 -5.75 -15.74 -15.27
N ARG A 179 -6.25 -15.28 -16.42
CA ARG A 179 -6.23 -13.86 -16.80
C ARG A 179 -7.16 -13.06 -15.90
N TRP A 180 -8.34 -13.61 -15.62
CA TRP A 180 -9.29 -13.02 -14.67
C TRP A 180 -8.72 -12.95 -13.25
N MET A 181 -7.95 -13.96 -12.82
CA MET A 181 -7.27 -13.94 -11.51
C MET A 181 -6.38 -12.70 -11.38
N LEU A 182 -5.57 -12.42 -12.39
CA LEU A 182 -4.71 -11.22 -12.40
C LEU A 182 -5.51 -9.91 -12.56
N LEU A 183 -6.60 -9.90 -13.33
CA LEU A 183 -7.48 -8.74 -13.51
C LEU A 183 -8.26 -8.36 -12.25
N VAL A 184 -8.58 -9.31 -11.37
CA VAL A 184 -9.27 -9.01 -10.11
C VAL A 184 -8.45 -8.04 -9.24
N GLY A 185 -7.12 -8.01 -9.40
CA GLY A 185 -6.24 -7.02 -8.76
C GLY A 185 -6.63 -5.56 -9.05
N LEU A 186 -7.35 -5.28 -10.13
CA LEU A 186 -7.88 -3.95 -10.44
C LEU A 186 -8.84 -3.45 -9.36
N VAL A 187 -9.63 -4.34 -8.74
CA VAL A 187 -10.61 -3.98 -7.70
C VAL A 187 -9.93 -3.34 -6.49
N PRO A 188 -8.99 -4.00 -5.79
CA PRO A 188 -8.29 -3.36 -4.67
C PRO A 188 -7.42 -2.19 -5.11
N ALA A 189 -6.90 -2.17 -6.34
CA ALA A 189 -6.17 -1.01 -6.88
C ALA A 189 -7.04 0.26 -6.90
N VAL A 190 -8.27 0.13 -7.42
CA VAL A 190 -9.24 1.23 -7.51
C VAL A 190 -9.69 1.66 -6.11
N VAL A 191 -9.96 0.71 -5.22
CA VAL A 191 -10.31 1.00 -3.81
C VAL A 191 -9.18 1.80 -3.15
N TYR A 192 -7.93 1.37 -3.32
CA TYR A 192 -6.78 2.08 -2.78
C TYR A 192 -6.60 3.47 -3.40
N ALA A 193 -6.80 3.63 -4.70
CA ALA A 193 -6.75 4.93 -5.36
C ALA A 193 -7.82 5.91 -4.84
N ILE A 194 -9.04 5.42 -4.58
CA ILE A 194 -10.13 6.23 -4.00
C ILE A 194 -9.78 6.64 -2.58
N ILE A 195 -9.25 5.70 -1.79
CA ILE A 195 -8.83 5.96 -0.40
C ILE A 195 -7.69 6.99 -0.36
N ALA A 196 -6.65 6.82 -1.18
CA ALA A 196 -5.52 7.73 -1.25
C ALA A 196 -5.97 9.18 -1.53
N ARG A 197 -7.00 9.38 -2.36
CA ARG A 197 -7.53 10.74 -2.65
C ARG A 197 -8.30 11.37 -1.48
N ARG A 198 -8.74 10.60 -0.50
CA ARG A 198 -9.57 11.07 0.63
C ARG A 198 -8.77 11.32 1.91
N ILE A 199 -7.56 10.79 2.01
CA ILE A 199 -6.70 10.97 3.19
C ILE A 199 -5.90 12.29 3.10
N PRO A 200 -5.68 12.99 4.23
CA PRO A 200 -4.92 14.23 4.24
C PRO A 200 -3.43 13.98 4.00
N GLU A 201 -2.70 14.96 3.51
CA GLU A 201 -1.25 14.82 3.38
C GLU A 201 -0.56 14.75 4.76
N SER A 202 0.61 14.12 4.79
CA SER A 202 1.43 13.99 5.99
C SER A 202 1.77 15.35 6.63
N PRO A 203 1.53 15.53 7.95
CA PRO A 203 1.96 16.72 8.67
C PRO A 203 3.47 16.95 8.58
N ARG A 204 4.27 15.88 8.61
CA ARG A 204 5.73 15.96 8.47
C ARG A 204 6.14 16.46 7.08
N TYR A 205 5.43 16.06 6.03
CA TYR A 205 5.68 16.54 4.67
C TYR A 205 5.38 18.03 4.56
N LEU A 206 4.22 18.46 5.07
CA LEU A 206 3.79 19.87 5.06
C LEU A 206 4.79 20.76 5.83
N ALA A 207 5.23 20.32 7.01
CA ALA A 207 6.23 21.03 7.81
C ALA A 207 7.57 21.19 7.07
N ARG A 208 8.04 20.15 6.35
CA ARG A 208 9.27 20.24 5.53
C ARG A 208 9.16 21.20 4.35
N ARG A 209 7.95 21.48 3.86
CA ARG A 209 7.69 22.49 2.81
C ARG A 209 7.53 23.91 3.36
N GLY A 210 7.62 24.11 4.67
CA GLY A 210 7.34 25.39 5.32
C GLY A 210 5.84 25.70 5.45
N GLU A 211 4.97 24.73 5.18
CA GLU A 211 3.51 24.88 5.29
C GLU A 211 3.04 24.56 6.73
N TYR A 212 3.60 25.27 7.72
CA TYR A 212 3.41 24.96 9.15
C TYR A 212 1.96 25.05 9.62
N GLU A 213 1.20 26.05 9.14
CA GLU A 213 -0.22 26.21 9.48
C GLU A 213 -1.07 25.06 8.92
N SER A 214 -0.77 24.60 7.70
CA SER A 214 -1.44 23.43 7.12
C SER A 214 -1.09 22.15 7.88
N ALA A 215 0.17 21.98 8.28
CA ALA A 215 0.61 20.86 9.11
C ALA A 215 -0.13 20.83 10.46
N ALA A 216 -0.24 21.97 11.13
CA ALA A 216 -0.96 22.11 12.40
C ALA A 216 -2.46 21.83 12.24
N ALA A 217 -3.08 22.33 11.17
CA ALA A 217 -4.48 22.08 10.87
C ALA A 217 -4.77 20.59 10.63
N VAL A 218 -3.92 19.87 9.90
CA VAL A 218 -4.06 18.41 9.74
C VAL A 218 -3.90 17.71 11.09
N LEU A 219 -2.87 18.05 11.85
CA LEU A 219 -2.58 17.39 13.13
C LEU A 219 -3.70 17.63 14.16
N SER A 220 -4.24 18.85 14.23
CA SER A 220 -5.40 19.20 15.06
C SER A 220 -6.63 18.39 14.67
N ARG A 221 -6.94 18.26 13.37
CA ARG A 221 -8.10 17.49 12.89
C ARG A 221 -7.97 15.98 13.12
N VAL A 222 -6.76 15.44 12.94
CA VAL A 222 -6.49 14.00 13.07
C VAL A 222 -6.48 13.59 14.54
N LEU A 223 -5.75 14.33 15.38
CA LEU A 223 -5.55 13.98 16.79
C LEU A 223 -6.63 14.57 17.70
N ASP A 224 -7.50 15.45 17.18
CA ASP A 224 -8.54 16.16 17.94
C ASP A 224 -7.95 16.93 19.13
N VAL A 225 -6.90 17.69 18.83
CA VAL A 225 -6.16 18.55 19.77
C VAL A 225 -6.34 20.01 19.40
N SER A 226 -6.13 20.92 20.36
CA SER A 226 -6.16 22.36 20.10
C SER A 226 -5.16 22.75 19.01
N ILE A 227 -5.45 23.81 18.26
CA ILE A 227 -4.54 24.28 17.21
C ILE A 227 -3.18 24.72 17.77
N ASP A 228 -3.15 25.22 19.02
CA ASP A 228 -1.92 25.64 19.70
C ASP A 228 -1.08 24.43 20.14
N ASP A 229 -1.70 23.34 20.60
CA ASP A 229 -0.99 22.08 20.85
C ASP A 229 -0.46 21.46 19.55
N ALA A 230 -1.22 21.59 18.47
CA ALA A 230 -0.81 21.12 17.15
C ALA A 230 0.40 21.90 16.61
N ARG A 231 0.38 23.24 16.74
CA ARG A 231 1.52 24.11 16.39
C ARG A 231 2.77 23.73 17.17
N ARG A 232 2.67 23.58 18.50
CA ARG A 232 3.80 23.14 19.34
C ARG A 232 4.40 21.80 18.89
N LYS A 233 3.55 20.84 18.47
CA LYS A 233 4.04 19.57 17.92
C LYS A 233 4.70 19.71 16.55
N VAL A 234 4.20 20.61 15.70
CA VAL A 234 4.84 20.90 14.40
C VAL A 234 6.22 21.53 14.60
N ASP A 235 6.35 22.45 15.56
CA ASP A 235 7.64 23.07 15.92
C ASP A 235 8.63 22.02 16.41
N GLN A 236 8.18 21.07 17.26
CA GLN A 236 9.00 19.94 17.66
C GLN A 236 9.47 19.11 16.45
N ILE A 237 8.55 18.74 15.54
CA ILE A 237 8.89 17.99 14.32
C ILE A 237 9.95 18.72 13.48
N TRP A 238 9.91 20.06 13.43
CA TRP A 238 10.87 20.87 12.71
C TRP A 238 12.23 20.95 13.42
N LEU A 239 12.26 21.16 14.74
CA LEU A 239 13.50 21.14 15.53
C LEU A 239 14.24 19.81 15.39
N PHE A 240 13.53 18.68 15.45
CA PHE A 240 14.11 17.36 15.19
C PHE A 240 14.69 17.23 13.77
N ALA A 241 14.07 17.87 12.77
CA ALA A 241 14.49 17.78 11.38
C ALA A 241 15.67 18.70 11.03
N VAL A 242 15.85 19.82 11.76
CA VAL A 242 16.91 20.82 11.53
C VAL A 242 18.12 20.59 12.43
N GLU A 243 17.91 20.20 13.70
CA GLU A 243 18.98 20.16 14.71
C GLU A 243 19.50 18.75 14.99
N GLY A 244 18.78 17.68 14.60
CA GLY A 244 19.19 16.30 14.89
C GLY A 244 19.23 15.96 16.39
N VAL A 245 18.63 16.80 17.24
CA VAL A 245 18.64 16.66 18.70
C VAL A 245 17.48 15.77 19.13
N GLU A 246 17.76 14.60 19.70
CA GLU A 246 16.79 13.86 20.50
C GLU A 246 16.46 14.68 21.76
N VAL A 247 15.27 15.29 21.82
CA VAL A 247 14.77 15.85 23.08
C VAL A 247 14.37 14.70 24.00
N VAL A 248 15.35 14.17 24.72
CA VAL A 248 15.14 13.32 25.89
C VAL A 248 14.47 14.17 26.97
N GLY A 249 13.26 13.75 27.38
CA GLY A 249 12.67 14.13 28.66
C GLY A 249 11.92 15.45 28.69
N ALA A 250 10.61 15.40 28.48
CA ALA A 250 9.68 16.30 29.15
C ALA A 250 8.86 15.47 30.15
N SER A 251 9.42 15.28 31.35
CA SER A 251 8.64 14.95 32.53
C SER A 251 7.58 16.03 32.72
N VAL A 252 6.31 15.61 32.72
CA VAL A 252 5.17 16.44 33.13
C VAL A 252 5.43 16.91 34.57
N PRO A 253 5.45 18.22 34.87
CA PRO A 253 5.46 18.69 36.25
C PRO A 253 4.02 18.68 36.79
N GLY A 254 3.80 17.93 37.87
CA GLY A 254 2.68 18.06 38.80
C GLY A 254 1.38 17.38 38.40
#